data_AF-A0A1A9RJ09-F1
#
_entry.id   AF-A0A1A9RJ09-F1
#
_cell.length_a   1.000
_cell.length_b   1.000
_cell.length_c   1.000
_cell.angle_alpha   90.00
_cell.angle_beta   90.00
_cell.angle_gamma   90.00
#
_symmetry.space_group_name_H-M   'P 1'
#
loop_
_entity.id
_entity.type
_entity.pdbx_description
1 polymer ?
#
loop_
_entity_poly.entity_id
_entity_poly.type
_entity_poly.pdbx_seq_one_letter_code
_entity_poly.pdbx_strand_id
1 'polypeptide(L)'
;MSNKKRICQEQQIFDQLYQPQEQEILVLTDSSSGGGAGKGGRDVLWTASRHCAAYIDADGQCHRQTVRLEWLVESTAPEHYRFFLRPNCIYRLRVRPQRADRDFSMPCFMLLEILEENPDSPALQAELEHYLTPVVLNEPDIGQFTLNRDFASFEGHADWLGQEVHILLDVDAGHEESANQALALLRRLHSQAAEFDRRWCRFAAEQLLEDAVNWQEETDEPVVPPESLDAEAFARCIELSELALQENGFTAYYDDGDLFFGHVILVEGGQDGEPDDAYIAG
;
A
#
# COMPACT_ATOMS: atom_id res chain seq x y z
N MET A 1 -7.37 -1.83 35.43
CA MET A 1 -7.67 -3.27 35.25
C MET A 1 -6.36 -4.01 35.05
N SER A 2 -6.21 -5.25 35.55
CA SER A 2 -5.02 -6.07 35.26
C SER A 2 -4.94 -6.39 33.76
N ASN A 3 -3.72 -6.46 33.19
CA ASN A 3 -3.48 -6.78 31.78
C ASN A 3 -4.19 -8.08 31.34
N LYS A 4 -4.25 -9.08 32.21
CA LYS A 4 -4.95 -10.34 31.93
C LYS A 4 -6.44 -10.18 31.66
N LYS A 5 -7.10 -9.25 32.36
CA LYS A 5 -8.53 -8.95 32.16
C LYS A 5 -8.76 -8.21 30.84
N ARG A 6 -7.82 -7.35 30.43
CA ARG A 6 -7.87 -6.62 29.16
C ARG A 6 -7.68 -7.56 27.98
N ILE A 7 -6.67 -8.42 28.01
CA ILE A 7 -6.41 -9.45 26.99
C ILE A 7 -7.65 -10.33 26.77
N CYS A 8 -8.25 -10.85 27.85
CA CYS A 8 -9.45 -11.67 27.76
C CYS A 8 -10.64 -10.93 27.11
N GLN A 9 -10.80 -9.64 27.44
CA GLN A 9 -11.84 -8.80 26.85
C GLN A 9 -11.57 -8.53 25.36
N GLU A 10 -10.33 -8.21 24.98
CA GLU A 10 -9.94 -7.98 23.58
C GLU A 10 -10.14 -9.23 22.73
N GLN A 11 -9.77 -10.41 23.23
CA GLN A 11 -10.04 -11.70 22.58
C GLN A 11 -11.53 -11.93 22.35
N GLN A 12 -12.38 -11.64 23.35
CA GLN A 12 -13.83 -11.78 23.21
C GLN A 12 -14.42 -10.80 22.18
N ILE A 13 -13.91 -9.57 22.13
CA ILE A 13 -14.35 -8.57 21.15
C ILE A 13 -13.96 -9.00 19.74
N PHE A 14 -12.71 -9.42 19.55
CA PHE A 14 -12.24 -9.95 18.26
C PHE A 14 -13.03 -11.18 17.83
N ASP A 15 -13.28 -12.12 18.75
CA ASP A 15 -14.07 -13.32 18.47
C ASP A 15 -15.49 -13.00 17.97
N GLN A 16 -16.10 -11.94 18.50
CA GLN A 16 -17.46 -11.52 18.12
C GLN A 16 -17.55 -10.93 16.71
N LEU A 17 -16.42 -10.61 16.07
CA LEU A 17 -16.37 -10.16 14.67
C LEU A 17 -16.62 -11.31 13.68
N TYR A 18 -16.45 -12.55 14.15
CA TYR A 18 -16.50 -13.76 13.33
C TYR A 18 -17.68 -14.65 13.71
N GLN A 19 -18.11 -15.47 12.77
CA GLN A 19 -19.15 -16.47 13.02
C GLN A 19 -18.63 -17.54 13.99
N PRO A 20 -19.48 -18.15 14.81
CA PRO A 20 -19.05 -19.20 15.73
C PRO A 20 -18.71 -20.51 15.01
N GLN A 21 -19.24 -20.71 13.80
CA GLN A 21 -19.03 -21.92 13.01
C GLN A 21 -17.62 -21.91 12.39
N GLU A 22 -16.85 -22.97 12.65
CA GLU A 22 -15.60 -23.23 11.96
C GLU A 22 -15.88 -23.84 10.58
N GLN A 23 -15.02 -23.52 9.62
CA GLN A 23 -15.05 -24.09 8.29
C GLN A 23 -13.63 -24.33 7.77
N GLU A 24 -13.52 -25.25 6.82
CA GLU A 24 -12.28 -25.48 6.09
C GLU A 24 -12.34 -24.73 4.76
N ILE A 25 -11.27 -24.04 4.43
CA ILE A 25 -11.09 -23.37 3.13
C ILE A 25 -9.71 -23.70 2.56
N LEU A 26 -9.56 -23.53 1.25
CA LEU A 26 -8.24 -23.42 0.63
C LEU A 26 -7.96 -21.96 0.33
N VAL A 27 -6.75 -21.49 0.56
CA VAL A 27 -6.31 -20.15 0.16
C VAL A 27 -5.06 -20.23 -0.69
N LEU A 28 -4.92 -19.29 -1.60
CA LEU A 28 -3.66 -18.99 -2.30
C LEU A 28 -3.09 -17.70 -1.72
N THR A 29 -1.92 -17.76 -1.08
CA THR A 29 -1.24 -16.55 -0.62
C THR A 29 -0.73 -15.73 -1.80
N ASP A 30 -0.74 -14.42 -1.62
CA ASP A 30 -0.26 -13.42 -2.56
C ASP A 30 1.28 -13.43 -2.68
N SER A 31 1.83 -12.62 -3.58
CA SER A 31 3.27 -12.62 -3.89
C SER A 31 4.08 -11.84 -2.87
N SER A 32 3.49 -10.80 -2.31
CA SER A 32 4.11 -10.01 -1.25
C SER A 32 4.31 -10.85 0.01
N SER A 33 5.16 -10.41 0.94
CA SER A 33 5.08 -10.92 2.32
C SER A 33 3.83 -10.38 3.06
N GLY A 34 2.87 -9.81 2.31
CA GLY A 34 1.71 -9.00 2.67
C GLY A 34 0.93 -9.53 3.84
N GLY A 35 1.38 -9.10 5.01
CA GLY A 35 0.76 -9.32 6.28
C GLY A 35 1.36 -8.33 7.26
N GLY A 36 0.50 -7.59 7.96
CA GLY A 36 0.90 -6.60 8.94
C GLY A 36 0.33 -6.95 10.30
N ALA A 37 0.85 -6.32 11.34
CA ALA A 37 0.24 -6.33 12.65
C ALA A 37 -0.19 -4.92 13.02
N GLY A 38 -1.50 -4.71 13.14
CA GLY A 38 -2.09 -3.46 13.58
C GLY A 38 -2.47 -3.51 15.05
N LYS A 39 -2.43 -2.37 15.72
CA LYS A 39 -2.85 -2.25 17.12
C LYS A 39 -3.60 -0.94 17.33
N GLY A 40 -4.85 -1.04 17.78
CA GLY A 40 -5.72 0.11 17.96
C GLY A 40 -5.43 0.84 19.27
N GLY A 41 -5.12 2.13 19.20
CA GLY A 41 -5.08 3.05 20.36
C GLY A 41 -4.41 2.48 21.62
N ARG A 42 -5.22 2.04 22.59
CA ARG A 42 -4.75 1.53 23.89
C ARG A 42 -4.80 0.01 24.04
N ASP A 43 -5.07 -0.74 22.99
CA ASP A 43 -5.18 -2.20 23.04
C ASP A 43 -3.90 -2.84 23.60
N VAL A 44 -3.98 -4.10 24.01
CA VAL A 44 -2.82 -4.86 24.47
C VAL A 44 -2.34 -5.79 23.36
N LEU A 45 -3.27 -6.43 22.66
CA LEU A 45 -2.99 -7.35 21.57
C LEU A 45 -2.79 -6.63 20.24
N TRP A 46 -2.06 -7.27 19.35
CA TRP A 46 -1.95 -6.90 17.94
C TRP A 46 -2.87 -7.81 17.13
N THR A 47 -3.50 -7.25 16.11
CA THR A 47 -4.19 -8.01 15.07
C THR A 47 -3.22 -8.22 13.93
N ALA A 48 -2.65 -9.41 13.88
CA ALA A 48 -1.86 -9.87 12.75
C ALA A 48 -2.79 -10.23 11.60
N SER A 49 -2.32 -9.98 10.38
CA SER A 49 -3.08 -10.20 9.16
C SER A 49 -2.21 -10.79 8.07
N ARG A 50 -2.85 -11.41 7.08
CA ARG A 50 -2.23 -11.88 5.83
C ARG A 50 -3.20 -11.73 4.68
N HIS A 51 -2.78 -11.11 3.58
CA HIS A 51 -3.53 -11.10 2.34
C HIS A 51 -3.27 -12.37 1.53
N CYS A 52 -4.26 -12.74 0.73
CA CYS A 52 -4.25 -13.91 -0.14
C CYS A 52 -4.93 -13.52 -1.45
N ALA A 53 -4.42 -14.00 -2.57
CA ALA A 53 -4.88 -13.65 -3.91
C ALA A 53 -6.24 -14.30 -4.26
N ALA A 54 -6.51 -15.49 -3.72
CA ALA A 54 -7.73 -16.24 -4.00
C ALA A 54 -8.04 -17.24 -2.87
N TYR A 55 -9.29 -17.73 -2.84
CA TYR A 55 -9.68 -18.82 -1.95
C TYR A 55 -10.76 -19.72 -2.56
N ILE A 56 -10.85 -20.94 -2.06
CA ILE A 56 -11.97 -21.86 -2.28
C ILE A 56 -12.72 -21.98 -0.97
N ASP A 57 -14.01 -21.64 -0.99
CA ASP A 57 -14.85 -21.72 0.20
C ASP A 57 -15.26 -23.15 0.58
N ALA A 58 -16.02 -23.28 1.67
CA ALA A 58 -16.48 -24.57 2.18
C ALA A 58 -17.43 -25.32 1.21
N ASP A 59 -18.07 -24.59 0.29
CA ASP A 59 -18.94 -25.16 -0.75
C ASP A 59 -18.15 -25.59 -2.01
N GLY A 60 -16.85 -25.31 -2.04
CA GLY A 60 -15.97 -25.63 -3.16
C GLY A 60 -15.96 -24.59 -4.27
N GLN A 61 -16.56 -23.40 -4.06
CA GLN A 61 -16.53 -22.31 -5.03
C GLN A 61 -15.18 -21.58 -4.96
N CYS A 62 -14.55 -21.40 -6.11
CA CYS A 62 -13.31 -20.64 -6.24
C CYS A 62 -13.62 -19.14 -6.43
N HIS A 63 -13.05 -18.32 -5.55
CA HIS A 63 -13.17 -16.87 -5.53
C HIS A 63 -11.82 -16.24 -5.88
N ARG A 64 -11.77 -15.53 -7.01
CA ARG A 64 -10.58 -14.83 -7.53
C ARG A 64 -10.58 -13.37 -7.10
N GLN A 65 -10.46 -13.17 -5.79
CA GLN A 65 -10.45 -11.85 -5.19
C GLN A 65 -9.55 -11.89 -3.95
N THR A 66 -8.97 -10.74 -3.63
CA THR A 66 -8.17 -10.60 -2.42
C THR A 66 -9.01 -10.91 -1.19
N VAL A 67 -8.44 -11.70 -0.29
CA VAL A 67 -9.03 -12.09 1.00
C VAL A 67 -8.04 -11.87 2.12
N ARG A 68 -8.54 -11.44 3.27
CA ARG A 68 -7.71 -11.22 4.46
C ARG A 68 -7.90 -12.32 5.50
N LEU A 69 -6.79 -12.86 5.98
CA LEU A 69 -6.73 -13.71 7.17
C LEU A 69 -6.31 -12.86 8.36
N GLU A 70 -6.91 -13.06 9.53
CA GLU A 70 -6.55 -12.35 10.76
C GLU A 70 -6.43 -13.28 11.97
N TRP A 71 -5.54 -12.92 12.89
CA TRP A 71 -5.42 -13.55 14.21
C TRP A 71 -4.78 -12.59 15.21
N LEU A 72 -4.99 -12.85 16.51
CA LEU A 72 -4.40 -12.05 17.56
C LEU A 72 -3.01 -12.56 17.96
N VAL A 73 -2.08 -11.64 18.20
CA VAL A 73 -0.75 -11.91 18.77
C VAL A 73 -0.44 -10.94 19.91
N GLU A 74 0.35 -11.37 20.90
CA GLU A 74 0.74 -10.52 22.02
C GLU A 74 1.88 -9.54 21.67
N SER A 75 2.70 -9.89 20.68
CA SER A 75 3.87 -9.15 20.23
C SER A 75 4.10 -9.37 18.74
N THR A 76 4.74 -8.41 18.08
CA THR A 76 5.15 -8.49 16.67
C THR A 76 6.53 -9.10 16.49
N ALA A 77 7.19 -9.51 17.55
CA ALA A 77 8.43 -10.27 17.45
C ALA A 77 8.14 -11.66 16.82
N PRO A 78 8.97 -12.14 15.87
CA PRO A 78 8.69 -13.36 15.11
C PRO A 78 8.35 -14.57 15.97
N GLU A 79 9.00 -14.76 17.11
CA GLU A 79 8.75 -15.88 18.03
C GLU A 79 7.33 -15.90 18.65
N HIS A 80 6.60 -14.78 18.57
CA HIS A 80 5.21 -14.67 19.03
C HIS A 80 4.17 -14.86 17.92
N TYR A 81 4.58 -14.97 16.66
CA TYR A 81 3.68 -15.26 15.55
C TYR A 81 3.32 -16.75 15.55
N ARG A 82 2.02 -17.02 15.70
CA ARG A 82 1.48 -18.37 15.64
C ARG A 82 1.44 -18.94 14.23
N PHE A 83 1.28 -18.08 13.23
CA PHE A 83 1.12 -18.48 11.84
C PHE A 83 2.11 -17.75 10.94
N PHE A 84 2.72 -18.52 10.04
CA PHE A 84 3.65 -18.04 9.02
C PHE A 84 3.25 -18.66 7.69
N LEU A 85 2.53 -17.90 6.88
CA LEU A 85 2.18 -18.32 5.54
C LEU A 85 3.19 -17.74 4.56
N ARG A 86 3.85 -18.60 3.80
CA ARG A 86 4.81 -18.19 2.76
C ARG A 86 4.03 -17.58 1.58
N PRO A 87 4.63 -16.63 0.84
CA PRO A 87 4.03 -16.13 -0.40
C PRO A 87 3.88 -17.25 -1.43
N ASN A 88 2.94 -17.08 -2.35
CA ASN A 88 2.73 -17.97 -3.50
C ASN A 88 2.55 -19.45 -3.14
N CYS A 89 1.89 -19.73 -2.02
CA CYS A 89 1.64 -21.07 -1.50
C CYS A 89 0.14 -21.30 -1.30
N ILE A 90 -0.29 -22.54 -1.48
CA ILE A 90 -1.66 -22.94 -1.22
C ILE A 90 -1.72 -23.49 0.20
N TYR A 91 -2.74 -23.14 0.97
CA TYR A 91 -2.93 -23.69 2.33
C TYR A 91 -4.35 -24.18 2.51
N ARG A 92 -4.52 -25.33 3.17
CA ARG A 92 -5.79 -25.71 3.78
C ARG A 92 -5.84 -25.16 5.19
N LEU A 93 -6.86 -24.37 5.47
CA LEU A 93 -6.99 -23.63 6.72
C LEU A 93 -8.29 -23.96 7.41
N ARG A 94 -8.23 -24.02 8.74
CA ARG A 94 -9.41 -23.96 9.59
C ARG A 94 -9.65 -22.51 9.98
N VAL A 95 -10.82 -21.99 9.64
CA VAL A 95 -11.14 -20.58 9.81
C VAL A 95 -12.54 -20.37 10.36
N ARG A 96 -12.82 -19.14 10.80
CA ARG A 96 -14.20 -18.66 10.97
C ARG A 96 -14.45 -17.48 10.02
N PRO A 97 -15.51 -17.53 9.20
CA PRO A 97 -15.88 -16.40 8.35
C PRO A 97 -16.28 -15.20 9.19
N GLN A 98 -16.04 -14.01 8.68
CA GLN A 98 -16.58 -12.80 9.26
C GLN A 98 -18.12 -12.84 9.29
N ARG A 99 -18.71 -12.09 10.24
CA ARG A 99 -20.16 -11.89 10.26
C ARG A 99 -20.60 -10.88 9.20
N ALA A 100 -21.74 -11.15 8.57
CA ALA A 100 -22.30 -10.36 7.46
C ALA A 100 -22.81 -8.96 7.87
N ASP A 101 -22.97 -8.69 9.17
CA ASP A 101 -23.37 -7.38 9.71
C ASP A 101 -22.19 -6.39 9.83
N ARG A 102 -21.03 -6.77 9.30
CA ARG A 102 -19.82 -5.96 9.28
C ARG A 102 -19.40 -5.74 7.83
N ASP A 103 -19.18 -4.47 7.49
CA ASP A 103 -18.74 -4.05 6.17
C ASP A 103 -17.21 -3.96 6.19
N PHE A 104 -16.57 -4.92 5.54
CA PHE A 104 -15.14 -4.85 5.22
C PHE A 104 -15.04 -4.71 3.71
N SER A 105 -14.05 -3.97 3.23
CA SER A 105 -13.80 -3.77 1.80
C SER A 105 -13.49 -5.06 1.04
N MET A 106 -13.23 -6.17 1.76
CA MET A 106 -12.95 -7.49 1.21
C MET A 106 -13.34 -8.61 2.20
N PRO A 107 -13.50 -9.85 1.73
CA PRO A 107 -13.73 -11.00 2.61
C PRO A 107 -12.63 -11.14 3.67
N CYS A 108 -13.03 -11.39 4.91
CA CYS A 108 -12.12 -11.61 6.03
C CYS A 108 -12.42 -12.92 6.77
N PHE A 109 -11.36 -13.61 7.20
CA PHE A 109 -11.45 -14.86 7.95
C PHE A 109 -10.54 -14.82 9.17
N MET A 110 -11.05 -15.27 10.31
CA MET A 110 -10.19 -15.55 11.46
C MET A 110 -9.48 -16.87 11.23
N LEU A 111 -8.15 -16.84 11.26
CA LEU A 111 -7.31 -18.03 11.14
C LEU A 111 -7.22 -18.76 12.49
N LEU A 112 -7.67 -20.01 12.52
CA LEU A 112 -7.61 -20.86 13.72
C LEU A 112 -6.46 -21.87 13.66
N GLU A 113 -6.19 -22.42 12.48
CA GLU A 113 -5.18 -23.46 12.28
C GLU A 113 -4.79 -23.59 10.79
N ILE A 114 -3.51 -23.92 10.55
CA ILE A 114 -3.03 -24.40 9.25
C ILE A 114 -3.13 -25.93 9.27
N LEU A 115 -4.02 -26.49 8.46
CA LEU A 115 -4.28 -27.93 8.40
C LEU A 115 -3.31 -28.66 7.46
N GLU A 116 -2.99 -28.04 6.33
CA GLU A 116 -2.10 -28.60 5.31
C GLU A 116 -1.42 -27.48 4.52
N GLU A 117 -0.12 -27.65 4.23
CA GLU A 117 0.63 -26.78 3.33
C GLU A 117 0.73 -27.42 1.94
N ASN A 118 0.46 -26.62 0.91
CA ASN A 118 0.44 -27.01 -0.50
C ASN A 118 -0.38 -28.29 -0.81
N PRO A 119 -1.65 -28.36 -0.38
CA PRO A 119 -2.55 -29.42 -0.83
C PRO A 119 -2.76 -29.35 -2.35
N ASP A 120 -3.03 -30.50 -2.97
CA ASP A 120 -3.41 -30.55 -4.39
C ASP A 120 -4.72 -29.79 -4.62
N SER A 121 -4.65 -28.76 -5.47
CA SER A 121 -5.82 -27.98 -5.91
C SER A 121 -5.58 -27.44 -7.32
N PRO A 122 -6.07 -28.15 -8.36
CA PRO A 122 -5.89 -27.71 -9.74
C PRO A 122 -6.43 -26.31 -10.02
N ALA A 123 -7.51 -25.91 -9.34
CA ALA A 123 -8.09 -24.58 -9.49
C ALA A 123 -7.17 -23.47 -8.95
N LEU A 124 -6.60 -23.62 -7.75
CA LEU A 124 -5.67 -22.63 -7.19
C LEU A 124 -4.28 -22.71 -7.80
N GLN A 125 -3.86 -23.86 -8.33
CA GLN A 125 -2.63 -23.99 -9.11
C GLN A 125 -2.72 -23.20 -10.42
N ALA A 126 -3.83 -23.34 -11.16
CA ALA A 126 -4.08 -22.54 -12.36
C ALA A 126 -4.16 -21.04 -12.03
N GLU A 127 -4.75 -20.69 -10.89
CA GLU A 127 -4.76 -19.31 -10.41
C GLU A 127 -3.36 -18.79 -10.09
N LEU A 128 -2.53 -19.58 -9.40
CA LEU A 128 -1.14 -19.21 -9.11
C LEU A 128 -0.31 -19.00 -10.38
N GLU A 129 -0.46 -19.88 -11.37
CA GLU A 129 0.20 -19.72 -12.67
C GLU A 129 -0.22 -18.42 -13.36
N HIS A 130 -1.51 -18.10 -13.35
CA HIS A 130 -2.03 -16.84 -13.88
C HIS A 130 -1.48 -15.64 -13.09
N TYR A 131 -1.54 -15.71 -11.76
CA TYR A 131 -1.11 -14.65 -10.85
C TYR A 131 0.36 -14.29 -11.02
N LEU A 132 1.22 -15.30 -11.23
CA LEU A 132 2.65 -15.13 -11.46
C LEU A 132 3.02 -14.77 -12.90
N THR A 133 2.09 -14.83 -13.84
CA THR A 133 2.37 -14.46 -15.24
C THR A 133 2.57 -12.95 -15.35
N PRO A 134 3.76 -12.45 -15.68
CA PRO A 134 4.00 -11.01 -15.72
C PRO A 134 3.18 -10.35 -16.83
N VAL A 135 2.57 -9.21 -16.52
CA VAL A 135 1.95 -8.33 -17.51
C VAL A 135 2.77 -7.06 -17.57
N VAL A 136 3.16 -6.69 -18.77
CA VAL A 136 4.11 -5.60 -19.01
C VAL A 136 3.48 -4.57 -19.93
N LEU A 137 3.56 -3.32 -19.52
CA LEU A 137 3.21 -2.14 -20.29
C LEU A 137 4.50 -1.44 -20.71
N ASN A 138 4.72 -1.28 -22.01
CA ASN A 138 5.92 -0.64 -22.53
C ASN A 138 5.58 0.69 -23.20
N GLU A 139 6.13 1.79 -22.67
CA GLU A 139 6.08 3.14 -23.22
C GLU A 139 7.46 3.52 -23.76
N PRO A 140 7.69 3.46 -25.09
CA PRO A 140 9.03 3.57 -25.67
C PRO A 140 9.86 4.79 -25.26
N ASP A 141 9.20 5.91 -24.95
CA ASP A 141 9.84 7.18 -24.62
C ASP A 141 9.81 7.50 -23.11
N ILE A 142 9.19 6.65 -22.29
CA ILE A 142 8.98 6.90 -20.85
C ILE A 142 9.60 5.80 -20.01
N GLY A 143 9.21 4.54 -20.25
CA GLY A 143 9.63 3.43 -19.42
C GLY A 143 8.85 2.15 -19.67
N GLN A 144 9.22 1.12 -18.91
CA GLN A 144 8.55 -0.17 -18.90
C GLN A 144 7.97 -0.39 -17.50
N PHE A 145 6.68 -0.72 -17.43
CA PHE A 145 5.95 -0.93 -16.19
C PHE A 145 5.44 -2.36 -16.14
N THR A 146 5.56 -3.01 -14.98
CA THR A 146 5.10 -4.38 -14.75
C THR A 146 3.97 -4.36 -13.73
N LEU A 147 2.91 -5.10 -14.02
CA LEU A 147 1.77 -5.19 -13.11
C LEU A 147 2.18 -5.89 -11.81
N ASN A 148 2.01 -5.17 -10.71
CA ASN A 148 2.01 -5.71 -9.37
C ASN A 148 0.56 -6.02 -8.95
N ARG A 149 0.20 -7.30 -8.99
CA ARG A 149 -1.16 -7.76 -8.64
C ARG A 149 -1.46 -7.67 -7.14
N ASP A 150 -0.45 -7.55 -6.28
CA ASP A 150 -0.66 -7.39 -4.84
C ASP A 150 -1.21 -5.99 -4.54
N PHE A 151 -0.78 -4.96 -5.30
CA PHE A 151 -1.16 -3.56 -5.13
C PHE A 151 -2.11 -3.03 -6.20
N ALA A 152 -2.46 -3.84 -7.19
CA ALA A 152 -3.28 -3.42 -8.33
C ALA A 152 -2.73 -2.16 -9.02
N SER A 153 -1.44 -2.16 -9.30
CA SER A 153 -0.76 -1.05 -9.99
C SER A 153 0.30 -1.58 -10.95
N PHE A 154 0.52 -0.89 -12.07
CA PHE A 154 1.74 -1.09 -12.85
C PHE A 154 2.87 -0.26 -12.25
N GLU A 155 3.99 -0.90 -11.97
CA GLU A 155 5.16 -0.29 -11.33
C GLU A 155 6.37 -0.30 -12.28
N GLY A 156 7.14 0.77 -12.29
CA GLY A 156 8.34 0.89 -13.11
C GLY A 156 9.04 2.22 -12.86
N HIS A 157 10.04 2.52 -13.67
CA HIS A 157 10.81 3.76 -13.54
C HIS A 157 10.79 4.52 -14.84
N ALA A 158 10.84 5.85 -14.74
CA ALA A 158 10.96 6.75 -15.87
C ALA A 158 12.04 7.80 -15.60
N ASP A 159 12.72 8.25 -16.67
CA ASP A 159 13.55 9.45 -16.60
C ASP A 159 12.64 10.68 -16.49
N TRP A 160 12.81 11.44 -15.42
CA TRP A 160 12.16 12.71 -15.18
C TRP A 160 13.23 13.78 -14.98
N LEU A 161 13.49 14.54 -16.05
CA LEU A 161 14.50 15.62 -16.05
C LEU A 161 15.92 15.15 -15.70
N GLY A 162 16.28 13.93 -16.10
CA GLY A 162 17.58 13.32 -15.81
C GLY A 162 17.67 12.59 -14.48
N GLN A 163 16.56 12.51 -13.72
CA GLN A 163 16.44 11.69 -12.51
C GLN A 163 15.58 10.46 -12.77
N GLU A 164 15.90 9.34 -12.12
CA GLU A 164 15.08 8.13 -12.17
C GLU A 164 13.97 8.23 -11.12
N VAL A 165 12.71 8.28 -11.58
CA VAL A 165 11.51 8.42 -10.72
C VAL A 165 10.71 7.12 -10.77
N HIS A 166 10.28 6.63 -9.60
CA HIS A 166 9.38 5.48 -9.50
C HIS A 166 7.96 5.89 -9.93
N ILE A 167 7.36 5.14 -10.84
CA ILE A 167 6.03 5.43 -11.38
C ILE A 167 5.07 4.31 -11.01
N LEU A 168 3.93 4.67 -10.44
CA LEU A 168 2.81 3.77 -10.19
C LEU A 168 1.62 4.19 -11.03
N LEU A 169 1.06 3.25 -11.80
CA LEU A 169 -0.18 3.43 -12.54
C LEU A 169 -1.24 2.54 -11.92
N ASP A 170 -2.12 3.12 -11.13
CA ASP A 170 -3.17 2.37 -10.44
C ASP A 170 -4.16 1.78 -11.44
N VAL A 171 -4.61 0.58 -11.14
CA VAL A 171 -5.65 -0.12 -11.88
C VAL A 171 -6.74 -0.61 -10.96
N ASP A 172 -7.90 -0.87 -11.54
CA ASP A 172 -8.96 -1.58 -10.86
C ASP A 172 -8.52 -3.04 -10.74
N ALA A 173 -8.64 -3.61 -9.53
CA ALA A 173 -8.23 -4.99 -9.30
C ALA A 173 -8.94 -5.95 -10.30
N GLY A 174 -8.14 -6.71 -11.03
CA GLY A 174 -8.62 -7.64 -12.08
C GLY A 174 -9.02 -7.00 -13.41
N HIS A 175 -8.87 -5.68 -13.57
CA HIS A 175 -9.19 -4.92 -14.79
C HIS A 175 -7.97 -4.10 -15.22
N GLU A 176 -6.93 -4.82 -15.66
CA GLU A 176 -5.62 -4.26 -16.05
C GLU A 176 -5.75 -3.16 -17.13
N GLU A 177 -6.81 -3.19 -17.95
CA GLU A 177 -7.13 -2.20 -18.96
C GLU A 177 -7.50 -0.81 -18.40
N SER A 178 -7.85 -0.68 -17.12
CA SER A 178 -8.15 0.63 -16.53
C SER A 178 -6.90 1.53 -16.43
N ALA A 179 -5.69 0.94 -16.55
CA ALA A 179 -4.42 1.66 -16.63
C ALA A 179 -4.38 2.72 -17.75
N ASN A 180 -5.22 2.59 -18.78
CA ASN A 180 -5.24 3.50 -19.93
C ASN A 180 -5.42 4.97 -19.53
N GLN A 181 -6.19 5.26 -18.47
CA GLN A 181 -6.38 6.64 -18.00
C GLN A 181 -5.12 7.18 -17.32
N ALA A 182 -4.59 6.45 -16.33
CA ALA A 182 -3.34 6.79 -15.66
C ALA A 182 -2.17 6.95 -16.65
N LEU A 183 -2.10 6.06 -17.66
CA LEU A 183 -1.11 6.11 -18.72
C LEU A 183 -1.23 7.35 -19.61
N ALA A 184 -2.45 7.76 -19.94
CA ALA A 184 -2.67 8.98 -20.71
C ALA A 184 -2.22 10.23 -19.95
N LEU A 185 -2.47 10.24 -18.63
CA LEU A 185 -1.99 11.29 -17.74
C LEU A 185 -0.45 11.29 -17.67
N LEU A 186 0.18 10.12 -17.46
CA LEU A 186 1.64 9.96 -17.47
C LEU A 186 2.27 10.57 -18.72
N ARG A 187 1.77 10.20 -19.92
CA ARG A 187 2.28 10.69 -21.19
C ARG A 187 2.23 12.21 -21.30
N ARG A 188 1.12 12.80 -20.86
CA ARG A 188 0.95 14.26 -20.86
C ARG A 188 1.95 14.91 -19.92
N LEU A 189 1.98 14.48 -18.66
CA LEU A 189 2.84 15.02 -17.61
C LEU A 189 4.32 14.92 -18.04
N HIS A 190 4.74 13.75 -18.51
CA HIS A 190 6.10 13.49 -18.98
C HIS A 190 6.50 14.38 -20.17
N SER A 191 5.61 14.56 -21.15
CA SER A 191 5.87 15.44 -22.31
C SER A 191 6.11 16.91 -21.95
N GLN A 192 5.68 17.33 -20.75
CA GLN A 192 5.83 18.67 -20.21
C GLN A 192 6.48 18.64 -18.82
N ALA A 193 7.34 17.64 -18.54
CA ALA A 193 7.85 17.37 -17.19
C ALA A 193 8.44 18.62 -16.52
N ALA A 194 9.27 19.39 -17.24
CA ALA A 194 9.91 20.59 -16.71
C ALA A 194 8.93 21.72 -16.32
N GLU A 195 7.75 21.77 -16.94
CA GLU A 195 6.72 22.75 -16.63
C GLU A 195 5.92 22.33 -15.39
N PHE A 196 5.51 21.04 -15.34
CA PHE A 196 4.76 20.49 -14.21
C PHE A 196 5.60 20.41 -12.95
N ASP A 197 6.82 19.90 -13.04
CA ASP A 197 7.78 19.81 -11.93
C ASP A 197 7.99 21.17 -11.25
N ARG A 198 8.34 22.20 -12.03
CA ARG A 198 8.49 23.57 -11.52
C ARG A 198 7.22 24.08 -10.84
N ARG A 199 6.05 23.74 -11.40
CA ARG A 199 4.76 24.19 -10.88
C ARG A 199 4.45 23.52 -9.55
N TRP A 200 4.66 22.21 -9.46
CA TRP A 200 4.46 21.41 -8.26
C TRP A 200 5.43 21.82 -7.15
N CYS A 201 6.74 21.96 -7.45
CA CYS A 201 7.72 22.41 -6.46
C CYS A 201 7.41 23.81 -5.92
N ARG A 202 7.00 24.74 -6.80
CA ARG A 202 6.57 26.07 -6.36
C ARG A 202 5.33 26.00 -5.49
N PHE A 203 4.34 25.19 -5.86
CA PHE A 203 3.11 25.05 -5.09
C PHE A 203 3.40 24.47 -3.70
N ALA A 204 4.19 23.40 -3.61
CA ALA A 204 4.62 22.82 -2.34
C ALA A 204 5.37 23.84 -1.48
N ALA A 205 6.33 24.57 -2.07
CA ALA A 205 7.06 25.62 -1.39
C ALA A 205 6.13 26.72 -0.85
N GLU A 206 5.16 27.19 -1.63
CA GLU A 206 4.20 28.21 -1.19
C GLU A 206 3.31 27.73 -0.03
N GLN A 207 2.93 26.46 -0.02
CA GLN A 207 2.10 25.88 1.05
C GLN A 207 2.87 25.58 2.33
N LEU A 208 4.10 25.07 2.21
CA LEU A 208 4.85 24.46 3.32
C LEU A 208 6.04 25.31 3.80
N LEU A 209 6.23 26.53 3.27
CA LEU A 209 7.37 27.37 3.64
C LEU A 209 7.43 27.69 5.13
N GLU A 210 6.29 28.05 5.73
CA GLU A 210 6.24 28.39 7.16
C GLU A 210 6.64 27.19 8.02
N ASP A 211 6.15 25.99 7.68
CA ASP A 211 6.52 24.77 8.37
C ASP A 211 8.01 24.47 8.20
N ALA A 212 8.56 24.59 6.99
CA ALA A 212 9.98 24.35 6.78
C ALA A 212 10.86 25.34 7.55
N VAL A 213 10.50 26.62 7.60
CA VAL A 213 11.22 27.61 8.42
C VAL A 213 11.20 27.20 9.88
N ASN A 214 10.03 26.85 10.43
CA ASN A 214 9.90 26.44 11.82
C ASN A 214 10.77 25.22 12.14
N TRP A 215 10.78 24.20 11.27
CA TRP A 215 11.60 23.00 11.47
C TRP A 215 13.10 23.32 11.38
N GLN A 216 13.50 24.14 10.41
CA GLN A 216 14.90 24.53 10.24
C GLN A 216 15.40 25.43 11.39
N GLU A 217 14.52 26.15 12.10
CA GLU A 217 14.88 26.87 13.33
C GLU A 217 15.12 25.94 14.55
N GLU A 218 14.55 24.73 14.54
CA GLU A 218 14.69 23.77 15.65
C GLU A 218 16.01 22.97 15.60
N THR A 219 16.70 22.98 14.47
CA THR A 219 17.98 22.28 14.29
C THR A 219 19.19 23.21 14.42
N ASP A 220 20.28 22.68 14.96
CA ASP A 220 21.58 23.37 14.99
C ASP A 220 22.30 23.32 13.62
N GLU A 221 21.85 22.46 12.70
CA GLU A 221 22.44 22.23 11.38
C GLU A 221 21.38 22.36 10.27
N PRO A 222 20.87 23.57 10.00
CA PRO A 222 19.86 23.76 8.95
C PRO A 222 20.47 23.60 7.55
N VAL A 223 19.70 23.01 6.64
CA VAL A 223 20.07 22.83 5.23
C VAL A 223 20.18 24.19 4.54
N VAL A 224 19.24 25.08 4.84
CA VAL A 224 19.22 26.48 4.43
C VAL A 224 18.98 27.33 5.68
N PRO A 225 19.76 28.39 5.92
CA PRO A 225 19.52 29.27 7.08
C PRO A 225 18.08 29.78 7.08
N PRO A 226 17.30 29.64 8.18
CA PRO A 226 15.87 29.96 8.21
C PRO A 226 15.53 31.37 7.73
N GLU A 227 16.40 32.36 8.02
CA GLU A 227 16.23 33.75 7.57
C GLU A 227 16.37 33.96 6.06
N SER A 228 16.92 32.98 5.36
CA SER A 228 17.17 32.97 3.92
C SER A 228 16.36 31.90 3.17
N LEU A 229 15.58 31.10 3.90
CA LEU A 229 14.69 30.11 3.32
C LEU A 229 13.44 30.80 2.80
N ASP A 230 13.43 31.05 1.49
CA ASP A 230 12.25 31.49 0.74
C ASP A 230 11.70 30.35 -0.13
N ALA A 231 10.57 30.58 -0.80
CA ALA A 231 9.93 29.57 -1.64
C ALA A 231 10.83 29.11 -2.80
N GLU A 232 11.75 29.95 -3.28
CA GLU A 232 12.67 29.57 -4.36
C GLU A 232 13.81 28.69 -3.83
N ALA A 233 14.32 28.98 -2.63
CA ALA A 233 15.27 28.13 -1.93
C ALA A 233 14.66 26.78 -1.58
N PHE A 234 13.45 26.77 -1.02
CA PHE A 234 12.70 25.54 -0.74
C PHE A 234 12.54 24.69 -2.01
N ALA A 235 12.02 25.28 -3.10
CA ALA A 235 11.74 24.54 -4.32
C ALA A 235 12.99 23.93 -4.99
N ARG A 236 14.19 24.40 -4.64
CA ARG A 236 15.48 23.82 -5.09
C ARG A 236 15.98 22.67 -4.22
N CYS A 237 15.46 22.52 -3.01
CA CYS A 237 15.87 21.47 -2.07
C CYS A 237 15.13 20.16 -2.33
N ILE A 238 13.91 20.24 -2.83
CA ILE A 238 13.04 19.06 -2.99
C ILE A 238 13.22 18.42 -4.36
N GLU A 239 13.18 17.10 -4.42
CA GLU A 239 13.36 16.33 -5.65
C GLU A 239 12.29 15.24 -5.77
N LEU A 240 11.67 15.13 -6.96
CA LEU A 240 10.63 14.13 -7.21
C LEU A 240 11.25 12.73 -7.14
N SER A 241 10.70 11.86 -6.29
CA SER A 241 11.18 10.49 -6.11
C SER A 241 10.17 9.45 -6.61
N GLU A 242 8.87 9.73 -6.47
CA GLU A 242 7.80 8.84 -6.91
C GLU A 242 6.61 9.63 -7.48
N LEU A 243 5.94 9.08 -8.49
CA LEU A 243 4.71 9.62 -9.06
C LEU A 243 3.67 8.50 -9.18
N ALA A 244 2.65 8.56 -8.32
CA ALA A 244 1.49 7.69 -8.39
C ALA A 244 0.38 8.36 -9.22
N LEU A 245 -0.21 7.62 -10.15
CA LEU A 245 -1.23 8.09 -11.07
C LEU A 245 -2.47 7.23 -10.93
N GLN A 246 -3.58 7.86 -10.56
CA GLN A 246 -4.86 7.20 -10.36
C GLN A 246 -5.88 7.68 -11.40
N GLU A 247 -7.08 7.09 -11.39
CA GLU A 247 -8.13 7.50 -12.32
C GLU A 247 -8.42 9.00 -12.24
N ASN A 248 -8.41 9.60 -11.05
CA ASN A 248 -8.87 10.98 -10.85
C ASN A 248 -7.75 12.02 -10.77
N GLY A 249 -6.47 11.63 -10.87
CA GLY A 249 -5.38 12.56 -10.64
C GLY A 249 -4.04 11.91 -10.41
N PHE A 250 -3.21 12.60 -9.63
CA PHE A 250 -1.87 12.17 -9.30
C PHE A 250 -1.53 12.48 -7.84
N THR A 251 -0.54 11.75 -7.34
CA THR A 251 0.20 12.08 -6.13
C THR A 251 1.70 12.04 -6.45
N ALA A 252 2.36 13.18 -6.33
CA ALA A 252 3.79 13.32 -6.52
C ALA A 252 4.48 13.35 -5.15
N TYR A 253 5.45 12.46 -4.95
CA TYR A 253 6.20 12.31 -3.72
C TYR A 253 7.59 12.90 -3.93
N TYR A 254 7.96 13.82 -3.05
CA TYR A 254 9.24 14.51 -3.07
C TYR A 254 10.07 14.10 -1.86
N ASP A 255 11.34 13.79 -2.12
CA ASP A 255 12.38 13.89 -1.10
C ASP A 255 12.43 15.34 -0.61
N ASP A 256 12.47 15.53 0.71
CA ASP A 256 12.41 16.87 1.31
C ASP A 256 13.76 17.60 1.29
N GLY A 257 14.83 16.93 0.87
CA GLY A 257 16.18 17.47 0.93
C GLY A 257 16.58 17.87 2.35
N ASP A 258 16.11 17.12 3.37
CA ASP A 258 16.28 17.37 4.80
C ASP A 258 15.58 18.64 5.33
N LEU A 259 14.69 19.29 4.57
CA LEU A 259 13.88 20.41 5.07
C LEU A 259 12.95 20.00 6.22
N PHE A 260 12.51 18.74 6.21
CA PHE A 260 11.65 18.10 7.20
C PHE A 260 12.32 16.85 7.79
N PHE A 261 13.65 16.80 7.87
CA PHE A 261 14.40 15.69 8.50
C PHE A 261 14.10 14.30 7.92
N GLY A 262 13.94 14.21 6.60
CA GLY A 262 13.73 12.95 5.88
C GLY A 262 12.27 12.48 5.86
N HIS A 263 11.32 13.38 6.13
CA HIS A 263 9.91 13.13 5.81
C HIS A 263 9.68 13.30 4.31
N VAL A 264 8.53 12.83 3.82
CA VAL A 264 8.16 12.93 2.41
C VAL A 264 7.18 14.10 2.24
N ILE A 265 7.37 14.89 1.19
CA ILE A 265 6.42 15.92 0.79
C ILE A 265 5.53 15.33 -0.30
N LEU A 266 4.21 15.38 -0.09
CA LEU A 266 3.22 14.93 -1.07
C LEU A 266 2.59 16.14 -1.72
N VAL A 267 2.47 16.11 -3.05
CA VAL A 267 1.68 17.05 -3.84
C VAL A 267 0.61 16.26 -4.58
N GLU A 268 -0.64 16.58 -4.31
CA GLU A 268 -1.81 15.96 -4.96
C GLU A 268 -2.42 16.91 -5.98
N GLY A 269 -3.01 16.36 -7.03
CA GLY A 269 -3.71 17.16 -8.03
C GLY A 269 -4.55 16.35 -9.00
N GLY A 270 -5.34 17.05 -9.80
CA GLY A 270 -6.31 16.44 -10.72
C GLY A 270 -5.72 15.94 -12.04
N GLN A 271 -6.59 15.37 -12.89
CA GLN A 271 -6.24 14.92 -14.25
C GLN A 271 -5.73 16.05 -15.17
N ASP A 272 -5.96 17.31 -14.81
CA ASP A 272 -5.42 18.45 -15.54
C ASP A 272 -3.93 18.71 -15.23
N GLY A 273 -3.36 18.01 -14.24
CA GLY A 273 -2.00 18.17 -13.75
C GLY A 273 -1.82 19.40 -12.84
N GLU A 274 -2.90 20.10 -12.51
CA GLU A 274 -2.84 21.21 -11.55
C GLU A 274 -2.80 20.67 -10.12
N PRO A 275 -1.91 21.19 -9.25
CA PRO A 275 -1.87 20.79 -7.85
C PRO A 275 -3.03 21.40 -7.06
N ASP A 276 -3.65 20.58 -6.22
CA ASP A 276 -4.77 20.94 -5.35
C ASP A 276 -4.36 21.05 -3.87
N ASP A 277 -3.43 20.19 -3.42
CA ASP A 277 -2.97 20.15 -2.02
C ASP A 277 -1.49 19.73 -1.91
N ALA A 278 -0.84 20.14 -0.82
CA ALA A 278 0.52 19.73 -0.49
C ALA A 278 0.71 19.61 1.01
N TYR A 279 1.30 18.50 1.46
CA TYR A 279 1.47 18.20 2.89
C TYR A 279 2.65 17.25 3.15
N ILE A 280 3.05 17.16 4.41
CA ILE A 280 4.16 16.31 4.87
C ILE A 280 3.59 14.98 5.38
N ALA A 281 4.23 13.86 5.02
CA ALA A 281 3.91 12.53 5.54
C ALA A 281 5.19 11.77 5.94
N GLY A 282 5.08 10.91 6.95
CA GLY A 282 6.20 10.15 7.51
C GLY A 282 6.17 10.13 9.02
#